data_AF-A0A316MY90-F1
#
_entry.id   AF-A0A316MY90-F1
#
_cell.length_a   1.000
_cell.length_b   1.000
_cell.length_c   1.000
_cell.angle_alpha   90.00
_cell.angle_beta   90.00
_cell.angle_gamma   90.00
#
_symmetry.space_group_name_H-M   'P 1'
#
loop_
_entity.id
_entity.type
_entity.pdbx_description
1 polymer ?
#
loop_
_entity_poly.entity_id
_entity_poly.type
_entity_poly.pdbx_seq_one_letter_code
_entity_poly.pdbx_strand_id
1 'polypeptide(L)'
;MPRHPLFSALLPSLPESGELPRALAGLFVPAPEKKRAETVRNARQGTGSVRRMTLPAEQNLPALVLMLEKDDFSTLRLRVRPDGEVVLRAPRFLTDAEALHFARRKRAWIERRKAEISALPDVFPYRDGAVFLERGERLTLRVTDEGLARTRVERRDGLLLVRGGPADEASVRRALRRYRKQEAREFLPRRLEELHLSVCRRLGDAAPMPDIVLRDLKSRWGSCARRGNGCAASYRITLALRLMALPPVLADYVMLHELCHMRHMNHGTAFHSLLERLCPGHRAMKRALRSF
;
A
#
# COMPACT_ATOMS: atom_id res chain seq x y z
N MET A 1 -22.85 -18.82 27.82
CA MET A 1 -22.93 -18.78 26.34
C MET A 1 -21.60 -19.23 25.77
N PRO A 2 -21.54 -20.24 24.88
CA PRO A 2 -20.28 -20.88 24.54
C PRO A 2 -19.45 -20.00 23.61
N ARG A 3 -18.16 -19.85 23.95
CA ARG A 3 -17.13 -19.19 23.14
C ARG A 3 -16.72 -20.15 22.02
N HIS A 4 -16.96 -19.79 20.76
CA HIS A 4 -16.56 -20.59 19.58
C HIS A 4 -15.17 -20.14 19.06
N PRO A 5 -14.32 -21.03 18.51
CA PRO A 5 -12.85 -20.93 18.65
C PRO A 5 -12.11 -20.32 17.46
N LEU A 6 -12.74 -19.52 16.60
CA LEU A 6 -12.09 -19.01 15.37
C LEU A 6 -11.03 -17.91 15.59
N PHE A 7 -10.89 -17.39 16.82
CA PHE A 7 -9.91 -16.34 17.13
C PHE A 7 -9.04 -16.63 18.36
N SER A 8 -9.20 -17.76 19.05
CA SER A 8 -8.52 -18.02 20.33
C SER A 8 -7.23 -18.86 20.22
N ALA A 9 -6.81 -19.30 19.02
CA ALA A 9 -5.74 -20.30 18.89
C ALA A 9 -4.68 -20.03 17.79
N LEU A 10 -4.58 -18.82 17.22
CA LEU A 10 -3.63 -18.53 16.12
C LEU A 10 -2.87 -17.20 16.29
N LEU A 11 -2.48 -16.88 17.52
CA LEU A 11 -1.30 -16.05 17.75
C LEU A 11 -0.13 -17.02 17.99
N PRO A 12 0.72 -17.34 17.00
CA PRO A 12 2.09 -17.71 17.37
C PRO A 12 2.60 -16.56 18.23
N SER A 13 3.12 -16.90 19.41
CA SER A 13 3.73 -15.97 20.35
C SER A 13 4.68 -15.04 19.60
N LEU A 14 4.20 -13.81 19.33
CA LEU A 14 5.05 -12.75 18.80
C LEU A 14 6.10 -12.48 19.88
N PRO A 15 7.41 -12.55 19.58
CA PRO A 15 8.43 -12.29 20.57
C PRO A 15 8.23 -10.91 21.19
N GLU A 16 8.27 -10.83 22.52
CA GLU A 16 8.11 -9.59 23.28
C GLU A 16 9.20 -8.55 22.92
N SER A 17 10.35 -9.02 22.43
CA SER A 17 11.36 -8.20 21.78
C SER A 17 10.94 -7.92 20.33
N GLY A 18 10.38 -6.74 20.08
CA GLY A 18 9.98 -6.25 18.76
C GLY A 18 11.11 -6.02 17.75
N GLU A 19 12.11 -6.89 17.69
CA GLU A 19 13.20 -6.85 16.73
C GLU A 19 13.09 -8.00 15.73
N LEU A 20 12.79 -7.64 14.48
CA LEU A 20 13.07 -8.50 13.33
C LEU A 20 14.52 -8.27 12.88
N PRO A 21 15.24 -9.32 12.42
CA PRO A 21 16.59 -9.18 11.88
C PRO A 21 16.65 -8.14 10.77
N ARG A 22 17.73 -7.33 10.75
CA ARG A 22 18.03 -6.19 9.83
C ARG A 22 17.90 -6.45 8.32
N ALA A 23 17.53 -7.64 7.87
CA ALA A 23 17.38 -8.03 6.47
C ALA A 23 15.99 -7.75 5.84
N LEU A 24 15.04 -7.14 6.57
CA LEU A 24 13.67 -6.86 6.06
C LEU A 24 13.41 -5.40 5.67
N ALA A 25 14.34 -4.47 5.96
CA ALA A 25 14.07 -3.05 5.74
C ALA A 25 13.96 -2.66 4.25
N GLY A 26 14.35 -3.53 3.31
CA GLY A 26 14.47 -3.16 1.89
C GLY A 26 13.23 -3.38 1.02
N LEU A 27 12.14 -3.88 1.60
CA LEU A 27 10.94 -4.18 0.83
C LEU A 27 9.83 -3.16 0.97
N PHE A 28 9.98 -2.24 1.92
CA PHE A 28 8.85 -1.45 2.36
C PHE A 28 9.25 -0.05 2.78
N VAL A 29 8.87 0.90 1.92
CA VAL A 29 8.82 2.30 2.31
C VAL A 29 7.74 2.46 3.39
N PRO A 30 8.05 2.89 4.63
CA PRO A 30 7.03 3.11 5.63
C PRO A 30 6.02 4.14 5.09
N ALA A 31 4.74 3.81 5.26
CA ALA A 31 3.65 4.73 4.93
C ALA A 31 3.73 5.94 5.90
N PRO A 32 3.74 7.18 5.40
CA PRO A 32 3.82 8.35 6.29
C PRO A 32 2.56 8.40 7.17
N GLU A 33 2.76 8.70 8.45
CA GLU A 33 1.65 9.07 9.33
C GLU A 33 0.89 10.26 8.73
N LYS A 34 -0.41 10.08 8.50
CA LYS A 34 -1.30 11.13 8.02
C LYS A 34 -1.45 12.20 9.11
N LYS A 35 -0.74 13.32 9.01
CA LYS A 35 -1.22 14.58 9.60
C LYS A 35 -2.31 15.16 8.69
N ARG A 36 -3.40 15.63 9.31
CA ARG A 36 -4.61 16.16 8.64
C ARG A 36 -4.24 17.13 7.52
N ALA A 37 -4.81 16.93 6.34
CA ALA A 37 -4.78 17.88 5.24
C ALA A 37 -5.97 18.83 5.39
N GLU A 38 -5.69 20.13 5.52
CA GLU A 38 -6.71 21.18 5.35
C GLU A 38 -7.17 21.16 3.89
N THR A 39 -8.50 21.16 3.70
CA THR A 39 -9.16 20.95 2.40
C THR A 39 -9.84 22.25 1.98
N VAL A 40 -9.45 22.80 0.83
CA VAL A 40 -10.26 23.77 0.08
C VAL A 40 -10.58 23.13 -1.28
N ARG A 41 -11.86 23.11 -1.68
CA ARG A 41 -12.38 22.40 -2.85
C ARG A 41 -12.68 23.34 -4.01
N ASN A 42 -12.25 22.97 -5.22
CA ASN A 42 -12.99 23.10 -6.49
C ASN A 42 -12.29 22.33 -7.63
N ALA A 43 -13.03 21.89 -8.66
CA ALA A 43 -12.59 20.94 -9.68
C ALA A 43 -12.83 21.47 -11.11
N ARG A 44 -11.98 21.12 -12.11
CA ARG A 44 -12.31 21.14 -13.58
C ARG A 44 -11.22 20.54 -14.50
N GLN A 45 -11.30 19.28 -14.91
CA GLN A 45 -10.26 18.54 -15.70
C GLN A 45 -9.68 19.23 -16.97
N GLY A 46 -8.37 19.08 -17.16
CA GLY A 46 -7.57 19.45 -18.33
C GLY A 46 -6.13 18.89 -18.26
N THR A 47 -5.53 18.60 -19.41
CA THR A 47 -4.21 17.95 -19.61
C THR A 47 -3.05 18.76 -19.02
N GLY A 48 -2.45 18.26 -17.94
CA GLY A 48 -1.48 19.03 -17.16
C GLY A 48 -0.12 19.20 -17.84
N SER A 49 0.50 20.38 -17.71
CA SER A 49 1.88 20.61 -18.14
C SER A 49 2.84 20.16 -17.05
N VAL A 50 3.89 19.44 -17.44
CA VAL A 50 4.95 18.94 -16.55
C VAL A 50 6.23 19.69 -16.88
N ARG A 51 6.84 20.38 -15.90
CA ARG A 51 8.12 21.08 -16.09
C ARG A 51 9.06 20.88 -14.91
N ARG A 52 10.36 20.84 -15.21
CA ARG A 52 11.43 20.78 -14.22
C ARG A 52 11.63 22.15 -13.59
N MET A 53 11.72 22.22 -12.27
CA MET A 53 12.00 23.42 -11.51
C MET A 53 13.09 23.16 -10.48
N THR A 54 13.78 24.23 -10.07
CA THR A 54 14.83 24.17 -9.06
C THR A 54 14.47 25.06 -7.89
N LEU A 55 14.38 24.48 -6.71
CA LEU A 55 14.44 25.24 -5.47
C LEU A 55 15.91 25.58 -5.17
N PRO A 56 16.24 26.86 -4.99
CA PRO A 56 17.62 27.27 -4.71
C PRO A 56 18.13 26.64 -3.42
N ALA A 57 19.45 26.59 -3.25
CA ALA A 57 20.06 26.17 -2.00
C ALA A 57 19.60 27.10 -0.85
N GLU A 58 19.44 26.54 0.35
CA GLU A 58 19.09 27.29 1.55
C GLU A 58 19.94 26.78 2.71
N GLN A 59 20.73 27.69 3.31
CA GLN A 59 21.63 27.40 4.44
C GLN A 59 22.48 26.14 4.19
N ASN A 60 22.08 25.00 4.76
CA ASN A 60 22.78 23.71 4.73
C ASN A 60 22.15 22.67 3.79
N LEU A 61 21.25 23.07 2.90
CA LEU A 61 20.56 22.17 1.98
C LEU A 61 20.90 22.51 0.52
N PRO A 62 21.37 21.54 -0.28
CA PRO A 62 21.69 21.77 -1.68
C PRO A 62 20.43 22.12 -2.47
N ALA A 63 20.60 22.76 -3.63
CA ALA A 63 19.49 23.04 -4.53
C ALA A 63 18.69 21.74 -4.82
N LEU A 64 17.36 21.83 -4.75
CA LEU A 64 16.48 20.70 -4.95
C LEU A 64 15.76 20.83 -6.28
N VAL A 65 15.96 19.84 -7.15
CA VAL A 65 15.19 19.72 -8.39
C VAL A 65 13.85 19.05 -8.08
N LEU A 66 12.77 19.61 -8.61
CA LEU A 66 11.43 19.03 -8.55
C LEU A 66 10.72 19.12 -9.90
N MET A 67 9.78 18.20 -10.14
CA MET A 67 8.87 18.26 -11.28
C MET A 67 7.57 18.93 -10.83
N LEU A 68 7.24 20.07 -11.44
CA LEU A 68 5.96 20.73 -11.26
C LEU A 68 4.97 20.18 -12.28
N GLU A 69 3.89 19.56 -11.79
CA GLU A 69 2.75 19.11 -12.59
C GLU A 69 1.58 20.05 -12.29
N LYS A 70 1.17 20.88 -13.26
CA LYS A 70 -0.01 21.74 -13.11
C LYS A 70 -1.25 21.07 -13.67
N ASP A 71 -2.30 20.98 -12.87
CA ASP A 71 -3.59 20.46 -13.29
C ASP A 71 -4.74 21.11 -12.53
N ASP A 72 -5.95 20.63 -12.77
CA ASP A 72 -7.15 21.32 -12.31
C ASP A 72 -7.72 20.77 -11.01
N PHE A 73 -6.86 20.14 -10.22
CA PHE A 73 -7.18 19.78 -8.85
C PHE A 73 -7.00 21.01 -7.96
N SER A 74 -7.77 21.09 -6.89
CA SER A 74 -7.76 22.23 -5.95
C SER A 74 -6.68 22.17 -4.87
N THR A 75 -5.89 21.10 -4.82
CA THR A 75 -4.98 20.83 -3.70
C THR A 75 -3.54 20.70 -4.17
N LEU A 76 -2.62 21.42 -3.50
CA LEU A 76 -1.18 21.17 -3.60
C LEU A 76 -0.85 19.79 -3.02
N ARG A 77 -0.08 18.99 -3.77
CA ARG A 77 0.39 17.67 -3.31
C ARG A 77 1.86 17.50 -3.63
N LEU A 78 2.62 17.08 -2.63
CA LEU A 78 4.04 16.81 -2.75
C LEU A 78 4.28 15.31 -2.58
N ARG A 79 5.06 14.71 -3.49
CA ARG A 79 5.44 13.29 -3.43
C ARG A 79 6.94 13.17 -3.72
N VAL A 80 7.62 12.30 -2.98
CA VAL A 80 8.96 11.82 -3.33
C VAL A 80 8.78 10.41 -3.86
N ARG A 81 9.14 10.19 -5.12
CA ARG A 81 9.06 8.89 -5.79
C ARG A 81 10.19 7.97 -5.26
N PRO A 82 10.07 6.64 -5.44
CA PRO A 82 11.09 5.70 -4.96
C PRO A 82 12.48 5.89 -5.58
N ASP A 83 12.58 6.53 -6.74
CA ASP A 83 13.82 6.94 -7.40
C ASP A 83 14.40 8.25 -6.85
N GLY A 84 13.78 8.83 -5.82
CA GLY A 84 14.18 10.10 -5.22
C GLY A 84 13.61 11.33 -5.93
N GLU A 85 12.87 11.18 -7.04
CA GLU A 85 12.30 12.33 -7.76
C GLU A 85 11.19 13.00 -6.94
N VAL A 86 11.33 14.31 -6.75
CA VAL A 86 10.32 15.12 -6.06
C VAL A 86 9.34 15.65 -7.09
N VAL A 87 8.06 15.36 -6.91
CA VAL A 87 7.00 15.90 -7.75
C VAL A 87 6.07 16.76 -6.90
N LEU A 88 5.88 18.00 -7.34
CA LEU A 88 4.87 18.91 -6.83
C LEU A 88 3.72 18.99 -7.83
N ARG A 89 2.54 18.57 -7.40
CA ARG A 89 1.30 18.74 -8.15
C ARG A 89 0.58 19.97 -7.65
N ALA A 90 0.29 20.92 -8.52
CA ALA A 90 -0.30 22.21 -8.17
C ALA A 90 -1.52 22.54 -9.03
N PRO A 91 -2.54 23.21 -8.46
CA PRO A 91 -3.62 23.80 -9.24
C PRO A 91 -3.09 24.76 -10.32
N ARG A 92 -3.72 24.77 -11.51
CA ARG A 92 -3.34 25.69 -12.60
C ARG A 92 -3.39 27.16 -12.22
N PHE A 93 -4.34 27.53 -11.35
CA PHE A 93 -4.53 28.91 -10.92
C PHE A 93 -3.42 29.42 -9.99
N LEU A 94 -2.62 28.53 -9.39
CA LEU A 94 -1.49 28.94 -8.58
C LEU A 94 -0.29 29.30 -9.45
N THR A 95 0.39 30.37 -9.07
CA THR A 95 1.67 30.76 -9.65
C THR A 95 2.77 29.76 -9.28
N ASP A 96 3.85 29.77 -10.06
CA ASP A 96 5.02 28.94 -9.78
C ASP A 96 5.69 29.37 -8.47
N ALA A 97 5.67 30.67 -8.17
CA ALA A 97 6.18 31.21 -6.92
C ALA A 97 5.45 30.64 -5.70
N GLU A 98 4.11 30.58 -5.74
CA GLU A 98 3.29 29.98 -4.67
C GLU A 98 3.53 28.47 -4.52
N ALA A 99 3.63 27.76 -5.65
CA ALA A 99 3.95 26.34 -5.66
C ALA A 99 5.34 26.06 -5.06
N LEU A 100 6.37 26.82 -5.47
CA LEU A 100 7.71 26.72 -4.91
C LEU A 100 7.76 27.12 -3.44
N HIS A 101 7.01 28.15 -3.03
CA HIS A 101 6.91 28.55 -1.63
C HIS A 101 6.35 27.41 -0.75
N PHE A 102 5.31 26.71 -1.24
CA PHE A 102 4.81 25.51 -0.57
C PHE A 102 5.86 24.41 -0.45
N ALA A 103 6.62 24.14 -1.52
CA ALA A 103 7.68 23.14 -1.49
C ALA A 103 8.83 23.53 -0.56
N ARG A 104 9.23 24.81 -0.51
CA ARG A 104 10.21 25.35 0.47
C ARG A 104 9.76 25.08 1.91
N ARG A 105 8.50 25.38 2.24
CA ARG A 105 7.93 25.11 3.59
C ARG A 105 7.93 23.61 3.95
N LYS A 106 8.02 22.72 2.96
CA LYS A 106 8.08 21.27 3.16
C LYS A 106 9.48 20.69 2.98
N ARG A 107 10.53 21.51 2.82
CA ARG A 107 11.88 21.04 2.51
C ARG A 107 12.44 20.03 3.51
N ALA A 108 12.29 20.29 4.81
CA ALA A 108 12.69 19.33 5.85
C ALA A 108 11.94 17.98 5.75
N TRP A 109 10.67 17.99 5.33
CA TRP A 109 9.91 16.77 5.05
C TRP A 109 10.43 16.07 3.79
N ILE A 110 10.77 16.81 2.73
CA ILE A 110 11.31 16.26 1.49
C ILE A 110 12.64 15.55 1.76
N GLU A 111 13.57 16.21 2.44
CA GLU A 111 14.90 15.66 2.69
C GLU A 111 14.83 14.47 3.64
N ARG A 112 14.02 14.54 4.70
CA ARG A 112 13.77 13.37 5.55
C ARG A 112 13.18 12.23 4.72
N ARG A 113 12.24 12.50 3.80
CA ARG A 113 11.63 11.46 2.98
C ARG A 113 12.60 10.87 1.96
N LYS A 114 13.49 11.69 1.38
CA LYS A 114 14.58 11.22 0.51
C LYS A 114 15.56 10.35 1.29
N ALA A 115 15.95 10.77 2.49
CA ALA A 115 16.81 10.01 3.40
C ALA A 115 16.15 8.69 3.84
N GLU A 116 14.86 8.72 4.19
CA GLU A 116 14.07 7.51 4.46
C GLU A 116 14.09 6.59 3.24
N ILE A 117 13.80 7.09 2.04
CA ILE A 117 13.79 6.29 0.80
C ILE A 117 15.19 5.73 0.47
N SER A 118 16.26 6.49 0.68
CA SER A 118 17.64 6.03 0.45
C SER A 118 18.16 5.10 1.55
N ALA A 119 17.57 5.16 2.75
CA ALA A 119 17.92 4.30 3.89
C ALA A 119 17.10 2.99 3.92
N LEU A 120 16.12 2.84 3.03
CA LEU A 120 15.52 1.54 2.76
C LEU A 120 16.56 0.69 2.04
N PRO A 121 16.91 -0.51 2.55
CA PRO A 121 17.76 -1.42 1.81
C PRO A 121 17.25 -1.60 0.39
N ASP A 122 18.20 -1.73 -0.52
CA ASP A 122 17.97 -1.79 -1.95
C ASP A 122 16.84 -2.74 -2.32
N VAL A 123 16.07 -2.30 -3.33
CA VAL A 123 15.13 -3.05 -4.17
C VAL A 123 15.26 -4.57 -3.97
N PHE A 124 14.15 -5.25 -3.63
CA PHE A 124 14.07 -6.72 -3.60
C PHE A 124 14.99 -7.35 -4.66
N PRO A 125 16.03 -8.11 -4.28
CA PRO A 125 16.97 -8.62 -5.27
C PRO A 125 16.28 -9.71 -6.08
N TYR A 126 15.90 -9.42 -7.33
CA TYR A 126 15.18 -10.35 -8.20
C TYR A 126 16.14 -11.37 -8.83
N ARG A 127 16.82 -12.16 -8.00
CA ARG A 127 17.84 -13.14 -8.38
C ARG A 127 17.67 -14.46 -7.64
N ASP A 128 18.36 -15.50 -8.11
CA ASP A 128 18.39 -16.81 -7.45
C ASP A 128 18.78 -16.70 -5.97
N GLY A 129 18.12 -17.48 -5.12
CA GLY A 129 18.37 -17.54 -3.68
C GLY A 129 17.73 -16.42 -2.87
N ALA A 130 17.17 -15.38 -3.49
CA ALA A 130 16.46 -14.32 -2.78
C ALA A 130 15.20 -14.87 -2.07
N VAL A 131 14.86 -14.29 -0.92
CA VAL A 131 13.70 -14.71 -0.11
C VAL A 131 12.48 -13.86 -0.42
N PHE A 132 11.53 -14.43 -1.14
CA PHE A 132 10.27 -13.81 -1.52
C PHE A 132 9.16 -14.12 -0.51
N LEU A 133 8.54 -13.09 0.06
CA LEU A 133 7.42 -13.27 0.99
C LEU A 133 6.11 -13.41 0.24
N GLU A 134 5.36 -14.48 0.48
CA GLU A 134 4.04 -14.70 -0.11
C GLU A 134 3.11 -15.30 0.96
N ARG A 135 2.04 -14.58 1.30
CA ARG A 135 1.03 -14.93 2.31
C ARG A 135 1.63 -15.28 3.68
N GLY A 136 2.66 -14.55 4.09
CA GLY A 136 3.38 -14.76 5.35
C GLY A 136 4.44 -15.86 5.29
N GLU A 137 4.55 -16.58 4.18
CA GLU A 137 5.56 -17.61 3.99
C GLU A 137 6.80 -17.06 3.30
N ARG A 138 7.95 -17.61 3.68
CA ARG A 138 9.25 -17.30 3.08
C ARG A 138 9.53 -18.31 1.99
N LEU A 139 9.54 -17.85 0.74
CA LEU A 139 9.83 -18.68 -0.43
C LEU A 139 11.22 -18.34 -0.96
N THR A 140 12.06 -19.34 -1.16
CA THR A 140 13.36 -19.11 -1.82
C THR A 140 13.16 -19.11 -3.34
N LEU A 141 13.61 -18.05 -3.99
CA LEU A 141 13.61 -17.98 -5.45
C LEU A 141 14.58 -18.99 -6.04
N ARG A 142 14.12 -19.74 -7.03
CA ARG A 142 14.98 -20.50 -7.93
C ARG A 142 14.79 -20.01 -9.34
N VAL A 143 15.83 -19.46 -9.93
CA VAL A 143 15.78 -18.87 -11.27
C VAL A 143 16.57 -19.75 -12.22
N THR A 144 15.91 -20.32 -13.23
CA THR A 144 16.56 -21.09 -14.28
C THR A 144 16.29 -20.44 -15.63
N ASP A 145 17.36 -20.30 -16.42
CA ASP A 145 17.24 -19.95 -17.84
C ASP A 145 17.15 -21.25 -18.63
N GLU A 146 16.01 -21.47 -19.28
CA GLU A 146 15.74 -22.67 -20.08
C GLU A 146 15.55 -22.30 -21.56
N GLY A 147 15.89 -21.07 -21.96
CA GLY A 147 15.81 -20.61 -23.35
C GLY A 147 14.38 -20.51 -23.93
N LEU A 148 13.34 -20.52 -23.09
CA LEU A 148 11.94 -20.39 -23.50
C LEU A 148 11.53 -18.92 -23.66
N ALA A 149 10.63 -18.67 -24.61
CA ALA A 149 10.14 -17.32 -24.91
C ALA A 149 9.39 -16.63 -23.75
N ARG A 150 8.93 -17.38 -22.73
CA ARG A 150 8.15 -16.83 -21.61
C ARG A 150 8.58 -17.41 -20.27
N THR A 151 8.78 -16.51 -19.31
CA THR A 151 8.98 -16.90 -17.91
C THR A 151 7.69 -17.42 -17.28
N ARG A 152 7.75 -18.59 -16.66
CA ARG A 152 6.71 -19.20 -15.81
C ARG A 152 7.13 -19.11 -14.35
N VAL A 153 6.15 -18.98 -13.46
CA VAL A 153 6.38 -18.96 -12.02
C VAL A 153 5.52 -20.03 -11.37
N GLU A 154 6.15 -20.92 -10.61
CA GLU A 154 5.50 -22.02 -9.91
C GLU A 154 5.96 -22.06 -8.46
N ARG A 155 5.02 -22.30 -7.54
CA ARG A 155 5.32 -22.46 -6.13
C ARG A 155 5.34 -23.94 -5.78
N ARG A 156 6.43 -24.40 -5.17
CA ARG A 156 6.62 -25.81 -4.81
C ARG A 156 7.56 -25.95 -3.62
N ASP A 157 7.18 -26.69 -2.59
CA ASP A 157 8.06 -27.11 -1.48
C ASP A 157 8.88 -25.96 -0.84
N GLY A 158 8.26 -24.82 -0.57
CA GLY A 158 8.95 -23.64 -0.01
C GLY A 158 9.81 -22.85 -1.02
N LEU A 159 9.75 -23.22 -2.29
CA LEU A 159 10.42 -22.54 -3.39
C LEU A 159 9.41 -21.77 -4.25
N LEU A 160 9.92 -20.74 -4.89
CA LEU A 160 9.25 -20.07 -6.00
C LEU A 160 10.15 -20.17 -7.23
N LEU A 161 9.80 -21.12 -8.10
CA LEU A 161 10.53 -21.46 -9.31
C LEU A 161 10.17 -20.47 -10.40
N VAL A 162 11.17 -19.79 -10.95
CA VAL A 162 11.07 -18.85 -12.07
C VAL A 162 11.84 -19.45 -13.23
N ARG A 163 11.12 -20.03 -14.20
CA ARG A 163 11.71 -20.85 -15.28
C ARG A 163 11.43 -20.27 -16.66
N GLY A 164 12.24 -20.64 -17.64
CA GLY A 164 11.95 -20.44 -19.06
C GLY A 164 12.61 -19.22 -19.67
N GLY A 165 12.30 -18.02 -19.18
CA GLY A 165 12.84 -16.78 -19.75
C GLY A 165 14.21 -16.39 -19.19
N PRO A 166 14.81 -15.29 -19.69
CA PRO A 166 16.11 -14.82 -19.24
C PRO A 166 16.18 -14.68 -17.72
N ALA A 167 17.30 -15.11 -17.14
CA ALA A 167 17.55 -15.04 -15.70
C ALA A 167 17.93 -13.63 -15.20
N ASP A 168 17.84 -12.60 -16.03
CA ASP A 168 18.12 -11.22 -15.64
C ASP A 168 17.05 -10.68 -14.66
N GLU A 169 17.48 -9.79 -13.77
CA GLU A 169 16.64 -9.24 -12.70
C GLU A 169 15.37 -8.54 -13.22
N ALA A 170 15.43 -7.87 -14.38
CA ALA A 170 14.24 -7.21 -14.92
C ALA A 170 13.20 -8.23 -15.39
N SER A 171 13.62 -9.32 -16.01
CA SER A 171 12.77 -10.45 -16.43
C SER A 171 12.15 -11.16 -15.24
N VAL A 172 12.95 -11.51 -14.22
CA VAL A 172 12.47 -12.13 -12.97
C VAL A 172 11.47 -11.21 -12.28
N ARG A 173 11.77 -9.90 -12.18
CA ARG A 173 10.85 -8.90 -11.62
C ARG A 173 9.51 -8.85 -12.33
N ARG A 174 9.50 -8.85 -13.67
CA ARG A 174 8.25 -8.87 -14.46
C ARG A 174 7.47 -10.16 -14.24
N ALA A 175 8.17 -11.30 -14.15
CA ALA A 175 7.55 -12.60 -13.90
C ALA A 175 6.87 -12.64 -12.52
N LEU A 176 7.60 -12.29 -11.46
CA LEU A 176 7.05 -12.28 -10.10
C LEU A 176 5.91 -11.27 -9.91
N ARG A 177 5.98 -10.10 -10.57
CA ARG A 177 4.87 -9.14 -10.59
C ARG A 177 3.62 -9.70 -11.26
N ARG A 178 3.76 -10.41 -12.37
CA ARG A 178 2.64 -11.09 -13.04
C ARG A 178 2.05 -12.20 -12.17
N TYR A 179 2.92 -13.05 -11.62
CA TYR A 179 2.55 -14.12 -10.71
C TYR A 179 1.73 -13.60 -9.53
N ARG A 180 2.27 -12.64 -8.77
CA ARG A 180 1.56 -12.07 -7.61
C ARG A 180 0.25 -11.40 -8.01
N LYS A 181 0.19 -10.75 -9.18
CA LYS A 181 -1.05 -10.15 -9.67
C LYS A 181 -2.11 -11.22 -9.98
N GLN A 182 -1.71 -12.38 -10.49
CA GLN A 182 -2.61 -13.51 -10.72
C GLN A 182 -3.09 -14.11 -9.39
N GLU A 183 -2.17 -14.47 -8.50
CA GLU A 183 -2.51 -14.98 -7.16
C GLU A 183 -3.43 -14.02 -6.40
N ALA A 184 -3.16 -12.72 -6.46
CA ALA A 184 -3.99 -11.70 -5.82
C ALA A 184 -5.41 -11.64 -6.39
N ARG A 185 -5.58 -11.84 -7.70
CA ARG A 185 -6.89 -11.83 -8.37
C ARG A 185 -7.77 -13.00 -7.95
N GLU A 186 -7.16 -14.13 -7.66
CA GLU A 186 -7.86 -15.32 -7.21
C GLU A 186 -8.14 -15.26 -5.70
N PHE A 187 -7.15 -14.84 -4.91
CA PHE A 187 -7.23 -14.91 -3.45
C PHE A 187 -7.96 -13.72 -2.80
N LEU A 188 -7.56 -12.47 -3.12
CA LEU A 188 -8.01 -11.30 -2.34
C LEU A 188 -9.51 -11.01 -2.48
N PRO A 189 -10.14 -11.10 -3.68
CA PRO A 189 -11.57 -10.87 -3.81
C PRO A 189 -12.40 -11.88 -3.02
N ARG A 190 -12.07 -13.17 -3.15
CA ARG A 190 -12.71 -14.26 -2.41
C ARG A 190 -12.59 -14.04 -0.91
N ARG A 191 -11.39 -13.70 -0.42
CA ARG A 191 -11.18 -13.48 1.01
C ARG A 191 -11.97 -12.27 1.53
N LEU A 192 -12.02 -11.18 0.77
CA LEU A 192 -12.81 -10.00 1.14
C LEU A 192 -14.31 -10.33 1.18
N GLU A 193 -14.80 -11.14 0.25
CA GLU A 193 -16.19 -11.62 0.23
C GLU A 193 -16.53 -12.46 1.46
N GLU A 194 -15.69 -13.43 1.82
CA GLU A 194 -15.83 -14.23 3.04
C GLU A 194 -15.90 -13.35 4.30
N LEU A 195 -14.99 -12.37 4.40
CA LEU A 195 -14.99 -11.41 5.51
C LEU A 195 -16.23 -10.51 5.49
N HIS A 196 -16.66 -10.05 4.32
CA HIS A 196 -17.85 -9.22 4.17
C HIS A 196 -19.10 -9.96 4.67
N LEU A 197 -19.32 -11.21 4.23
CA LEU A 197 -20.43 -12.04 4.66
C LEU A 197 -20.40 -12.30 6.17
N SER A 198 -19.22 -12.56 6.73
CA SER A 198 -19.03 -12.71 8.17
C SER A 198 -19.36 -11.42 8.93
N VAL A 199 -18.92 -10.27 8.44
CA VAL A 199 -19.23 -8.96 9.02
C VAL A 199 -20.74 -8.72 9.00
N CYS A 200 -21.41 -8.84 7.85
CA CYS A 200 -22.85 -8.61 7.73
C CYS A 200 -23.64 -9.49 8.71
N ARG A 201 -23.28 -10.78 8.82
CA ARG A 201 -23.88 -11.70 9.80
C ARG A 201 -23.68 -11.23 11.25
N ARG A 202 -22.47 -10.80 11.62
CA ARG A 202 -22.13 -10.33 12.97
C ARG A 202 -22.76 -8.98 13.31
N LEU A 203 -23.04 -8.15 12.31
CA LEU A 203 -23.70 -6.86 12.48
C LEU A 203 -25.22 -6.97 12.42
N GLY A 204 -25.77 -8.06 11.86
CA GLY A 204 -27.18 -8.18 11.56
C GLY A 204 -27.63 -7.21 10.47
N ASP A 205 -26.73 -6.84 9.56
CA ASP A 205 -27.02 -5.91 8.46
C ASP A 205 -26.93 -6.60 7.09
N ALA A 206 -27.45 -5.94 6.06
CA ALA A 206 -27.46 -6.41 4.68
C ALA A 206 -26.74 -5.40 3.76
N ALA A 207 -25.56 -4.93 4.19
CA ALA A 207 -24.80 -3.99 3.37
C ALA A 207 -24.44 -4.63 2.02
N PRO A 208 -24.51 -3.87 0.91
CA PRO A 208 -24.24 -4.43 -0.41
C PRO A 208 -22.76 -4.80 -0.56
N MET A 209 -22.49 -5.85 -1.34
CA MET A 209 -21.13 -6.24 -1.69
C MET A 209 -20.41 -5.09 -2.43
N PRO A 210 -19.21 -4.65 -2.00
CA PRO A 210 -18.48 -3.59 -2.68
C PRO A 210 -17.84 -4.06 -3.98
N ASP A 211 -17.67 -3.15 -4.94
CA ASP A 211 -16.74 -3.33 -6.06
C ASP A 211 -15.33 -3.58 -5.50
N ILE A 212 -14.70 -4.69 -5.88
CA ILE A 212 -13.33 -5.00 -5.49
C ILE A 212 -12.38 -4.63 -6.61
N VAL A 213 -11.39 -3.79 -6.30
CA VAL A 213 -10.36 -3.37 -7.26
C VAL A 213 -8.98 -3.66 -6.72
N LEU A 214 -8.16 -4.35 -7.49
CA LEU A 214 -6.76 -4.61 -7.13
C LEU A 214 -5.83 -3.62 -7.84
N ARG A 215 -4.92 -2.99 -7.09
CA ARG A 215 -3.94 -2.04 -7.66
C ARG A 215 -2.56 -2.21 -7.03
N ASP A 216 -1.52 -1.82 -7.78
CA ASP A 216 -0.18 -1.65 -7.22
C ASP A 216 -0.10 -0.34 -6.43
N LEU A 217 -0.65 -0.34 -5.22
CA LEU A 217 -0.65 0.81 -4.31
C LEU A 217 0.63 0.83 -3.49
N LYS A 218 1.39 1.93 -3.59
CA LYS A 218 2.67 2.11 -2.89
C LYS A 218 2.54 2.77 -1.51
N SER A 219 1.56 3.65 -1.32
CA SER A 219 1.45 4.50 -0.12
C SER A 219 0.40 4.04 0.90
N ARG A 220 -0.41 3.04 0.56
CA ARG A 220 -1.49 2.52 1.40
C ARG A 220 -1.78 1.06 1.07
N TRP A 221 -2.33 0.34 2.03
CA TRP A 221 -2.70 -1.07 1.89
C TRP A 221 -4.09 -1.26 1.26
N GLY A 222 -4.99 -0.30 1.49
CA GLY A 222 -6.33 -0.31 0.93
C GLY A 222 -6.96 1.08 0.90
N SER A 223 -8.18 1.15 0.37
CA SER A 223 -9.10 2.27 0.55
C SER A 223 -10.53 1.90 0.20
N CYS A 224 -11.49 2.40 0.95
CA CYS A 224 -12.91 2.37 0.62
C CYS A 224 -13.39 3.74 0.10
N ALA A 225 -14.18 3.74 -0.96
CA ALA A 225 -14.89 4.90 -1.48
C ALA A 225 -16.39 4.61 -1.58
N ARG A 226 -17.21 5.59 -1.17
CA ARG A 226 -18.67 5.56 -1.34
C ARG A 226 -19.08 6.36 -2.58
N ARG A 227 -19.99 5.82 -3.37
CA ARG A 227 -20.64 6.48 -4.51
C ARG A 227 -22.14 6.55 -4.24
N GLY A 228 -22.79 7.61 -4.71
CA GLY A 228 -24.22 7.85 -4.45
C GLY A 228 -24.51 8.27 -3.00
N ASN A 229 -25.79 8.47 -2.71
CA ASN A 229 -26.34 8.88 -1.43
C ASN A 229 -27.60 8.05 -1.09
N GLY A 230 -27.99 8.04 0.19
CA GLY A 230 -29.15 7.28 0.66
C GLY A 230 -29.10 5.80 0.27
N CYS A 231 -30.26 5.27 -0.15
CA CYS A 231 -30.44 3.87 -0.52
C CYS A 231 -29.72 3.45 -1.82
N ALA A 232 -29.25 4.40 -2.63
CA ALA A 232 -28.51 4.14 -3.87
C ALA A 232 -26.99 4.10 -3.66
N ALA A 233 -26.53 4.08 -2.40
CA ALA A 233 -25.11 4.10 -2.11
C ALA A 233 -24.43 2.78 -2.51
N SER A 234 -23.37 2.86 -3.30
CA SER A 234 -22.47 1.74 -3.61
C SER A 234 -21.07 2.01 -3.06
N TYR A 235 -20.32 0.92 -2.84
CA TYR A 235 -19.00 0.98 -2.25
C TYR A 235 -17.97 0.37 -3.19
N ARG A 236 -16.76 0.94 -3.18
CA ARG A 236 -15.61 0.38 -3.86
C ARG A 236 -14.45 0.24 -2.89
N ILE A 237 -13.97 -0.98 -2.72
CA ILE A 237 -12.77 -1.27 -1.95
C ILE A 237 -11.63 -1.52 -2.93
N THR A 238 -10.59 -0.70 -2.83
CA THR A 238 -9.33 -0.91 -3.56
C THR A 238 -8.32 -1.55 -2.62
N LEU A 239 -7.76 -2.69 -3.01
CA LEU A 239 -6.74 -3.41 -2.25
C LEU A 239 -5.39 -3.35 -2.95
N ALA A 240 -4.32 -3.23 -2.17
CA ALA A 240 -2.96 -3.26 -2.68
C ALA A 240 -2.53 -4.69 -3.02
N LEU A 241 -1.92 -4.91 -4.20
CA LEU A 241 -1.38 -6.23 -4.57
C LEU A 241 -0.34 -6.75 -3.56
N ARG A 242 0.38 -5.84 -2.90
CA ARG A 242 1.36 -6.17 -1.85
C ARG A 242 0.74 -6.75 -0.57
N LEU A 243 -0.59 -6.75 -0.41
CA LEU A 243 -1.23 -7.53 0.65
C LEU A 243 -0.88 -9.01 0.57
N MET A 244 -0.61 -9.52 -0.64
CA MET A 244 -0.17 -10.89 -0.85
C MET A 244 1.19 -11.20 -0.22
N ALA A 245 1.97 -10.22 0.21
CA ALA A 245 3.23 -10.46 0.94
C ALA A 245 3.02 -10.58 2.46
N LEU A 246 1.85 -10.16 2.98
CA LEU A 246 1.59 -10.14 4.41
C LEU A 246 1.18 -11.52 4.93
N PRO A 247 1.43 -11.81 6.22
CA PRO A 247 0.70 -12.85 6.94
C PRO A 247 -0.82 -12.69 6.77
N PRO A 248 -1.58 -13.78 6.61
CA PRO A 248 -3.02 -13.70 6.28
C PRO A 248 -3.81 -12.88 7.29
N VAL A 249 -3.47 -12.98 8.58
CA VAL A 249 -4.12 -12.20 9.66
C VAL A 249 -3.94 -10.67 9.49
N LEU A 250 -2.79 -10.22 8.97
CA LEU A 250 -2.56 -8.80 8.71
C LEU A 250 -3.28 -8.32 7.45
N ALA A 251 -3.38 -9.19 6.43
CA ALA A 251 -4.20 -8.91 5.25
C ALA A 251 -5.69 -8.80 5.61
N ASP A 252 -6.20 -9.72 6.45
CA ASP A 252 -7.57 -9.69 6.98
C ASP A 252 -7.83 -8.42 7.77
N TYR A 253 -6.90 -7.99 8.63
CA TYR A 253 -7.02 -6.71 9.34
C TYR A 253 -7.19 -5.52 8.39
N VAL A 254 -6.42 -5.45 7.29
CA VAL A 254 -6.58 -4.39 6.30
C VAL A 254 -7.96 -4.48 5.64
N MET A 255 -8.39 -5.68 5.24
CA MET A 255 -9.71 -5.87 4.62
C MET A 255 -10.85 -5.47 5.56
N LEU A 256 -10.79 -5.86 6.83
CA LEU A 256 -11.75 -5.48 7.87
C LEU A 256 -11.76 -3.96 8.11
N HIS A 257 -10.60 -3.32 8.07
CA HIS A 257 -10.50 -1.86 8.14
C HIS A 257 -11.28 -1.19 7.00
N GLU A 258 -11.12 -1.67 5.76
CA GLU A 258 -11.84 -1.13 4.61
C GLU A 258 -13.35 -1.47 4.65
N LEU A 259 -13.73 -2.63 5.16
CA LEU A 259 -15.14 -2.99 5.36
C LEU A 259 -15.82 -2.11 6.43
N CYS A 260 -15.11 -1.74 7.50
CA CYS A 260 -15.60 -0.79 8.49
C CYS A 260 -15.92 0.57 7.87
N HIS A 261 -15.17 0.99 6.86
CA HIS A 261 -15.43 2.25 6.16
C HIS A 261 -16.77 2.31 5.45
N MET A 262 -17.37 1.16 5.11
CA MET A 262 -18.72 1.13 4.53
C MET A 262 -19.80 1.62 5.50
N ARG A 263 -19.55 1.56 6.82
CA ARG A 263 -20.47 2.06 7.86
C ARG A 263 -20.02 3.42 8.38
N HIS A 264 -18.72 3.61 8.53
CA HIS A 264 -18.13 4.84 9.06
C HIS A 264 -16.97 5.32 8.18
N MET A 265 -17.24 6.30 7.30
CA MET A 265 -16.24 6.83 6.36
C MET A 265 -15.06 7.56 7.05
N ASN A 266 -15.25 8.01 8.29
CA ASN A 266 -14.24 8.71 9.08
C ASN A 266 -13.78 7.84 10.26
N HIS A 267 -12.49 7.93 10.64
CA HIS A 267 -11.88 7.23 11.77
C HIS A 267 -12.28 7.81 13.14
N GLY A 268 -13.57 8.10 13.36
CA GLY A 268 -14.08 8.56 14.66
C GLY A 268 -14.30 7.42 15.66
N THR A 269 -14.86 7.74 16.83
CA THR A 269 -15.15 6.77 17.89
C THR A 269 -15.99 5.59 17.40
N ALA A 270 -17.01 5.83 16.59
CA ALA A 270 -17.86 4.78 16.02
C ALA A 270 -17.07 3.80 15.13
N PHE A 271 -16.16 4.32 14.30
CA PHE A 271 -15.27 3.48 13.48
C PHE A 271 -14.37 2.60 14.35
N HIS A 272 -13.72 3.18 15.35
CA HIS A 272 -12.81 2.44 16.21
C HIS A 272 -13.53 1.39 17.05
N SER A 273 -14.72 1.70 17.53
CA SER A 273 -15.56 0.75 18.28
C SER A 273 -15.99 -0.42 17.39
N LEU A 274 -16.39 -0.13 16.15
CA LEU A 274 -16.74 -1.17 15.18
C LEU A 274 -15.53 -2.05 14.83
N LEU A 275 -14.37 -1.45 14.60
CA LEU A 275 -13.15 -2.19 14.26
C LEU A 275 -12.68 -3.08 15.42
N GLU A 276 -12.72 -2.60 16.66
CA GLU A 276 -12.40 -3.43 17.83
C GLU A 276 -13.38 -4.58 17.99
N ARG A 277 -14.68 -4.34 17.76
CA ARG A 277 -15.69 -5.40 17.78
C ARG A 277 -15.42 -6.47 16.72
N LEU A 278 -15.07 -6.06 15.49
CA LEU A 278 -14.87 -6.97 14.37
C LEU A 278 -13.50 -7.65 14.38
N CYS A 279 -12.46 -6.96 14.86
CA CYS A 279 -11.07 -7.40 14.89
C CYS A 279 -10.44 -7.06 16.25
N PRO A 280 -10.70 -7.86 17.29
CA PRO A 280 -10.08 -7.65 18.60
C PRO A 280 -8.55 -7.66 18.50
N GLY A 281 -7.87 -6.73 19.18
CA GLY A 281 -6.40 -6.65 19.13
C GLY A 281 -5.85 -5.96 17.87
N HIS A 282 -6.70 -5.29 17.09
CA HIS A 282 -6.32 -4.58 15.87
C HIS A 282 -5.15 -3.58 16.06
N ARG A 283 -4.95 -3.07 17.28
CA ARG A 283 -3.83 -2.17 17.61
C ARG A 283 -2.48 -2.86 17.47
N ALA A 284 -2.36 -4.12 17.90
CA ALA A 284 -1.15 -4.92 17.74
C ALA A 284 -0.89 -5.21 16.25
N MET A 285 -1.93 -5.56 15.50
CA MET A 285 -1.85 -5.79 14.05
C MET A 285 -1.41 -4.52 13.29
N LYS A 286 -1.95 -3.35 13.68
CA LYS A 286 -1.53 -2.05 13.14
C LYS A 286 -0.06 -1.77 13.42
N ARG A 287 0.46 -2.14 14.59
CA ARG A 287 1.90 -2.01 14.91
C ARG A 287 2.74 -2.98 14.07
N ALA A 288 2.34 -4.24 13.98
CA ALA A 288 3.04 -5.26 13.18
C ALA A 288 3.14 -4.85 11.71
N LEU A 289 2.08 -4.26 11.14
CA LEU A 289 2.07 -3.73 9.77
C LEU A 289 3.11 -2.65 9.48
N ARG A 290 3.69 -1.98 10.50
CA ARG A 290 4.77 -1.00 10.29
C ARG A 290 6.11 -1.65 9.92
N SER A 291 6.21 -2.96 10.10
CA SER A 291 7.37 -3.77 9.70
C SER A 291 7.29 -4.23 8.24
N PHE A 292 6.23 -3.81 7.53
CA PHE A 292 5.94 -4.01 6.12
C PHE A 292 5.52 -2.63 5.51
#